data_AF-A0A6C0HCE4-F1
#
_entry.id   AF-A0A6C0HCE4-F1
#
_cell.length_a   1.000
_cell.length_b   1.000
_cell.length_c   1.000
_cell.angle_alpha   90.00
_cell.angle_beta   90.00
_cell.angle_gamma   90.00
#
_symmetry.space_group_name_H-M   'P 1'
#
loop_
_entity.id
_entity.type
_entity.pdbx_description
1 polymer ?
#
loop_
_entity_poly.entity_id
_entity_poly.type
_entity_poly.pdbx_seq_one_letter_code
_entity_poly.pdbx_strand_id
1 'polypeptide(L)'
;MVYSCKNELDDARDDRDKYKKERDAYKKERDTYKKDRDTCYSTLNTSTAEKNKIQGKLTDTQSQLNTMITQYDVIKTQYQLMQKLLDVEKQNVSNCNDAYNKQTTEVGYLKDHNLVNEYFSMKEGLTSQESSAINTELKHIDRISYAAVLDQNSQLSNEIEKYRNEYSTDDQKINYEEQTIYLLLQANHFLKWIYFFCFIIFLYFLYYTTKYSIYVKIVLFIVIVIYPFVIYPIERRLYDFFNYIRSFLYPL
;
A
#
# COMPACT_ATOMS: atom_id res chain seq x y z
N MET A 1 -17.43 -82.73 60.58
CA MET A 1 -17.70 -82.44 59.16
C MET A 1 -18.40 -81.10 58.94
N VAL A 2 -19.55 -80.83 59.57
CA VAL A 2 -20.34 -79.58 59.36
C VAL A 2 -19.55 -78.27 59.64
N TYR A 3 -18.65 -78.25 60.62
CA TYR A 3 -17.81 -77.07 60.92
C TYR A 3 -16.70 -76.79 59.90
N SER A 4 -16.17 -77.82 59.21
CA SER A 4 -15.09 -77.65 58.20
C SER A 4 -15.61 -76.97 56.95
N CYS A 5 -16.77 -77.44 56.43
CA CYS A 5 -17.38 -76.86 55.23
C CYS A 5 -17.84 -75.41 55.44
N LYS A 6 -18.11 -74.98 56.68
CA LYS A 6 -18.51 -73.61 56.95
C LYS A 6 -17.34 -72.63 56.85
N ASN A 7 -16.17 -73.00 57.39
CA ASN A 7 -14.96 -72.19 57.28
C ASN A 7 -14.50 -72.06 55.82
N GLU A 8 -14.50 -73.16 55.07
CA GLU A 8 -14.15 -73.15 53.63
C GLU A 8 -15.07 -72.25 52.80
N LEU A 9 -16.36 -72.18 53.15
CA LEU A 9 -17.33 -71.31 52.48
C LEU A 9 -17.05 -69.82 52.75
N ASP A 10 -16.66 -69.49 53.98
CA ASP A 10 -16.36 -68.12 54.38
C ASP A 10 -15.02 -67.65 53.78
N ASP A 11 -13.99 -68.51 53.75
CA ASP A 11 -12.73 -68.23 53.03
C ASP A 11 -12.97 -67.98 51.53
N ALA A 12 -13.82 -68.80 50.89
CA ALA A 12 -14.19 -68.63 49.49
C ALA A 12 -15.02 -67.35 49.22
N ARG A 13 -15.74 -66.83 50.23
CA ARG A 13 -16.44 -65.54 50.14
C ARG A 13 -15.44 -64.39 50.20
N ASP A 14 -14.49 -64.45 51.12
CA ASP A 14 -13.46 -63.43 51.28
C ASP A 14 -12.58 -63.31 50.03
N ASP A 15 -12.17 -64.44 49.45
CA ASP A 15 -11.41 -64.48 48.20
C ASP A 15 -12.20 -63.87 47.04
N ARG A 16 -13.48 -64.21 46.90
CA ARG A 16 -14.35 -63.63 45.87
C ARG A 16 -14.46 -62.12 46.00
N ASP A 17 -14.62 -61.61 47.22
CA ASP A 17 -14.72 -60.17 47.48
C ASP A 17 -13.39 -59.46 47.22
N LYS A 18 -12.26 -60.10 47.54
CA LYS A 18 -10.93 -59.62 47.17
C LYS A 18 -10.78 -59.54 45.64
N TYR A 19 -11.08 -60.60 44.90
CA TYR A 19 -11.00 -60.60 43.43
C TYR A 19 -11.95 -59.58 42.79
N LYS A 20 -13.13 -59.37 43.38
CA LYS A 20 -14.08 -58.35 42.92
C LYS A 20 -13.51 -56.94 43.09
N LYS A 21 -12.88 -56.64 44.24
CA LYS A 21 -12.21 -55.35 44.50
C LYS A 21 -11.04 -55.11 43.53
N GLU A 22 -10.20 -56.12 43.31
CA GLU A 22 -9.08 -56.05 42.36
C GLU A 22 -9.58 -55.78 40.93
N ARG A 23 -10.59 -56.52 40.47
CA ARG A 23 -11.20 -56.30 39.15
C ARG A 23 -11.75 -54.89 39.00
N ASP A 24 -12.44 -54.37 40.02
CA ASP A 24 -13.01 -53.03 39.99
C ASP A 24 -11.90 -51.95 40.02
N ALA A 25 -10.78 -52.20 40.69
CA ALA A 25 -9.59 -51.35 40.68
C ALA A 25 -8.94 -51.32 39.28
N TYR A 26 -8.69 -52.47 38.66
CA TYR A 26 -8.16 -52.54 37.29
C TYR A 26 -9.08 -51.88 36.27
N LYS A 27 -10.41 -52.00 36.45
CA LYS A 27 -11.37 -51.31 35.58
C LYS A 27 -11.25 -49.79 35.68
N LYS A 28 -11.12 -49.24 36.90
CA LYS A 28 -10.90 -47.80 37.11
C LYS A 28 -9.59 -47.31 36.51
N GLU A 29 -8.51 -48.08 36.67
CA GLU A 29 -7.20 -47.74 36.13
C GLU A 29 -7.23 -47.70 34.60
N ARG A 30 -7.82 -48.72 33.96
CA ARG A 30 -8.02 -48.75 32.51
C ARG A 30 -8.85 -47.57 32.01
N ASP A 31 -9.93 -47.22 32.70
CA ASP A 31 -10.78 -46.10 32.32
C ASP A 31 -10.03 -44.75 32.45
N THR A 32 -9.10 -44.65 33.41
CA THR A 32 -8.20 -43.50 33.57
C THR A 32 -7.19 -43.43 32.42
N TYR A 33 -6.50 -44.52 32.10
CA TYR A 33 -5.58 -44.56 30.95
C TYR A 33 -6.28 -44.20 29.63
N LYS A 34 -7.54 -44.63 29.44
CA LYS A 34 -8.32 -44.26 28.26
C LYS A 34 -8.55 -42.75 28.20
N LYS A 35 -8.93 -42.13 29.32
CA LYS A 35 -9.14 -40.68 29.40
C LYS A 35 -7.85 -39.90 29.14
N ASP A 36 -6.73 -40.35 29.70
CA ASP A 36 -5.43 -39.69 29.51
C ASP A 36 -4.97 -39.79 28.06
N ARG A 37 -5.15 -40.95 27.43
CA ARG A 37 -4.88 -41.16 26.01
C ARG A 37 -5.72 -40.23 25.13
N ASP A 38 -7.03 -40.15 25.38
CA ASP A 38 -7.93 -39.30 24.60
C ASP A 38 -7.58 -37.81 24.80
N THR A 39 -7.16 -37.42 26.00
CA THR A 39 -6.62 -36.07 26.29
C THR A 39 -5.34 -35.79 25.50
N CYS A 40 -4.39 -36.73 25.50
CA CYS A 40 -3.14 -36.62 24.76
C CYS A 40 -3.37 -36.46 23.25
N TYR A 41 -4.30 -37.23 22.67
CA TYR A 41 -4.68 -37.08 21.26
C TYR A 41 -5.29 -35.70 20.97
N SER A 42 -6.13 -35.19 21.86
CA SER A 42 -6.70 -33.84 21.73
C SER A 42 -5.59 -32.77 21.71
N THR A 43 -4.66 -32.83 22.68
CA THR A 43 -3.52 -31.90 22.76
C THR A 43 -2.63 -31.97 21.52
N LEU A 44 -2.35 -33.17 21.01
CA LEU A 44 -1.56 -33.36 19.78
C LEU A 44 -2.22 -32.69 18.57
N ASN A 45 -3.54 -32.86 18.43
CA ASN A 45 -4.30 -32.24 17.34
C ASN A 45 -4.29 -30.71 17.43
N THR A 46 -4.47 -30.15 18.64
CA THR A 46 -4.37 -28.70 18.87
C THR A 46 -2.99 -28.17 18.52
N SER A 47 -1.92 -28.81 19.01
CA SER A 47 -0.54 -28.41 18.72
C SER A 47 -0.21 -28.47 17.22
N THR A 48 -0.73 -29.48 16.52
CA THR A 48 -0.58 -29.62 15.06
C THR A 48 -1.28 -28.47 14.32
N ALA A 49 -2.48 -28.09 14.74
CA ALA A 49 -3.21 -26.96 14.16
C ALA A 49 -2.47 -25.63 14.38
N GLU A 50 -1.90 -25.41 15.58
CA GLU A 50 -1.10 -24.23 15.89
C GLU A 50 0.18 -24.16 15.05
N LYS A 51 0.89 -25.28 14.90
CA LYS A 51 2.07 -25.37 14.02
C LYS A 51 1.73 -24.97 12.59
N ASN A 52 0.63 -25.46 12.05
CA ASN A 52 0.19 -25.11 10.69
C ASN A 52 -0.17 -23.63 10.57
N LYS A 53 -0.82 -23.05 11.59
CA LYS A 53 -1.12 -21.61 11.63
C LYS A 53 0.15 -20.75 11.66
N ILE A 54 1.15 -21.16 12.44
CA ILE A 54 2.46 -20.48 12.52
C ILE A 54 3.18 -20.59 11.18
N GLN A 55 3.18 -21.77 10.55
CA GLN A 55 3.78 -21.98 9.24
C GLN A 55 3.16 -21.08 8.17
N GLY A 56 1.83 -20.94 8.16
CA GLY A 56 1.13 -20.02 7.25
C GLY A 56 1.58 -18.57 7.44
N LYS A 57 1.63 -18.10 8.69
CA LYS A 57 2.13 -16.75 9.01
C LYS A 57 3.57 -16.53 8.55
N LEU A 58 4.44 -17.52 8.73
CA LEU A 58 5.84 -17.42 8.30
C LEU A 58 5.93 -17.23 6.78
N THR A 59 5.16 -17.99 6.00
CA THR A 59 5.09 -17.84 4.54
C THR A 59 4.58 -16.46 4.14
N ASP A 60 3.52 -15.96 4.79
CA ASP A 60 2.96 -14.64 4.51
C ASP A 60 4.00 -13.53 4.78
N THR A 61 4.68 -13.60 5.93
CA THR A 61 5.74 -12.65 6.28
C THR A 61 6.91 -12.71 5.30
N GLN A 62 7.31 -13.90 4.83
CA GLN A 62 8.36 -14.04 3.83
C GLN A 62 7.96 -13.39 2.50
N SER A 63 6.71 -13.54 2.08
CA SER A 63 6.18 -12.88 0.88
C SER A 63 6.22 -11.36 1.00
N GLN A 64 5.77 -10.82 2.14
CA GLN A 64 5.82 -9.38 2.43
C GLN A 64 7.25 -8.84 2.42
N LEU A 65 8.20 -9.57 3.00
CA LEU A 65 9.61 -9.21 3.01
C LEU A 65 10.16 -9.12 1.58
N ASN A 66 9.85 -10.10 0.73
CA ASN A 66 10.29 -10.10 -0.66
C ASN A 66 9.70 -8.92 -1.44
N THR A 67 8.43 -8.56 -1.22
CA THR A 67 7.84 -7.35 -1.83
C THR A 67 8.56 -6.08 -1.40
N MET A 68 8.90 -5.94 -0.10
CA MET A 68 9.64 -4.79 0.40
C MET A 68 11.06 -4.70 -0.20
N ILE A 69 11.74 -5.83 -0.38
CA ILE A 69 13.06 -5.88 -1.03
C ILE A 69 12.96 -5.35 -2.46
N THR A 70 11.98 -5.82 -3.24
CA THR A 70 11.77 -5.33 -4.62
C THR A 70 11.47 -3.83 -4.65
N GLN A 71 10.61 -3.35 -3.74
CA GLN A 71 10.31 -1.91 -3.63
C GLN A 71 11.55 -1.09 -3.30
N TYR A 72 12.39 -1.57 -2.37
CA TYR A 72 13.64 -0.93 -2.02
C TYR A 72 14.60 -0.82 -3.22
N ASP A 73 14.74 -1.87 -4.03
CA ASP A 73 15.61 -1.88 -5.20
C ASP A 73 15.15 -0.88 -6.28
N VAL A 74 13.82 -0.73 -6.47
CA VAL A 74 13.24 0.28 -7.35
C VAL A 74 13.58 1.69 -6.86
N ILE A 75 13.34 1.98 -5.58
CA ILE A 75 13.63 3.29 -4.98
C ILE A 75 15.13 3.62 -5.07
N LYS A 76 15.99 2.63 -4.80
CA LYS A 76 17.44 2.79 -4.92
C LYS A 76 17.86 3.17 -6.34
N THR A 77 17.27 2.52 -7.35
CA THR A 77 17.54 2.82 -8.77
C THR A 77 17.05 4.24 -9.14
N GLN A 78 15.85 4.62 -8.68
CA GLN A 78 15.32 5.97 -8.89
C GLN A 78 16.20 7.04 -8.24
N TYR A 79 16.68 6.81 -7.02
CA TYR A 79 17.61 7.72 -6.35
C TYR A 79 18.92 7.90 -7.13
N GLN A 80 19.49 6.81 -7.66
CA GLN A 80 20.69 6.88 -8.49
C GLN A 80 20.46 7.68 -9.78
N LEU A 81 19.29 7.53 -10.41
CA LEU A 81 18.92 8.33 -11.58
C LEU A 81 18.79 9.81 -11.22
N MET A 82 18.14 10.12 -10.09
CA MET A 82 17.96 11.49 -9.62
C MET A 82 19.30 12.18 -9.34
N GLN A 83 20.29 11.46 -8.77
CA GLN A 83 21.64 11.99 -8.58
C GLN A 83 22.30 12.36 -9.93
N LYS A 84 22.19 11.49 -10.93
CA LYS A 84 22.73 11.77 -12.28
C LYS A 84 22.08 12.98 -12.92
N LEU A 85 20.75 13.12 -12.80
CA LEU A 85 20.02 14.28 -13.32
C LEU A 85 20.44 15.57 -12.62
N LEU A 86 20.63 15.52 -11.30
CA LEU A 86 21.10 16.67 -10.53
C LEU A 86 22.49 17.13 -10.99
N ASP A 87 23.40 16.21 -11.29
CA ASP A 87 24.73 16.55 -11.78
C ASP A 87 24.70 17.16 -13.19
N VAL A 88 23.84 16.64 -14.08
CA VAL A 88 23.60 17.25 -15.40
C VAL A 88 23.07 18.66 -15.24
N GLU A 89 22.12 18.88 -14.33
CA GLU A 89 21.52 20.20 -14.15
C GLU A 89 22.51 21.22 -13.58
N LYS A 90 23.36 20.81 -12.63
CA LYS A 90 24.46 21.65 -12.15
C LYS A 90 25.40 22.08 -13.28
N GLN A 91 25.72 21.16 -14.19
CA GLN A 91 26.55 21.48 -15.35
C GLN A 91 25.86 22.47 -16.29
N ASN A 92 24.57 22.28 -16.56
CA ASN A 92 23.77 23.19 -17.38
C ASN A 92 23.75 24.61 -16.79
N VAL A 93 23.53 24.73 -15.47
CA VAL A 93 23.56 26.01 -14.76
C VAL A 93 24.94 26.66 -14.86
N SER A 94 26.02 25.91 -14.67
CA SER A 94 27.38 26.43 -14.83
C SER A 94 27.60 26.97 -16.25
N ASN A 95 27.24 26.21 -17.27
CA ASN A 95 27.38 26.62 -18.68
C ASN A 95 26.57 27.89 -18.98
N CYS A 96 25.34 27.97 -18.44
CA CYS A 96 24.49 29.15 -18.59
C CYS A 96 25.11 30.38 -17.91
N ASN A 97 25.66 30.21 -16.71
CA ASN A 97 26.34 31.27 -15.99
C ASN A 97 27.59 31.75 -16.73
N ASP A 98 28.37 30.84 -17.31
CA ASP A 98 29.53 31.18 -18.13
C ASP A 98 29.12 31.94 -19.40
N ALA A 99 28.05 31.50 -20.08
CA ALA A 99 27.49 32.19 -21.24
C ALA A 99 26.99 33.60 -20.87
N TYR A 100 26.28 33.73 -19.75
CA TYR A 100 25.80 35.01 -19.24
C TYR A 100 26.96 35.97 -18.90
N ASN A 101 28.01 35.47 -18.23
CA ASN A 101 29.19 36.27 -17.90
C ASN A 101 29.94 36.71 -19.15
N LYS A 102 30.07 35.83 -20.15
CA LYS A 102 30.65 36.18 -21.45
C LYS A 102 29.83 37.27 -22.15
N GLN A 103 28.51 37.13 -22.21
CA GLN A 103 27.64 38.13 -22.81
C GLN A 103 27.69 39.46 -22.06
N THR A 104 27.70 39.44 -20.72
CA THR A 104 27.84 40.65 -19.89
C THR A 104 29.18 41.34 -20.13
N THR A 105 30.24 40.54 -20.29
CA THR A 105 31.58 41.05 -20.63
C THR A 105 31.60 41.66 -22.03
N GLU A 106 31.00 41.00 -23.03
CA GLU A 106 30.86 41.54 -24.39
C GLU A 106 30.02 42.82 -24.43
N VAL A 107 28.92 42.89 -23.67
CA VAL A 107 28.10 44.11 -23.53
C VAL A 107 28.88 45.21 -22.78
N GLY A 108 29.67 44.86 -21.77
CA GLY A 108 30.60 45.77 -21.10
C GLY A 108 31.65 46.33 -22.06
N TYR A 109 32.27 45.46 -22.87
CA TYR A 109 33.18 45.85 -23.94
C TYR A 109 32.48 46.71 -24.99
N LEU A 110 31.22 46.45 -25.36
CA LEU A 110 30.44 47.29 -26.28
C LEU A 110 30.05 48.63 -25.64
N LYS A 111 29.84 48.69 -24.33
CA LYS A 111 29.56 49.91 -23.57
C LYS A 111 30.80 50.78 -23.43
N ASP A 112 31.95 50.17 -23.18
CA ASP A 112 33.25 50.83 -23.17
C ASP A 112 33.71 51.19 -24.59
N HIS A 113 33.40 50.38 -25.62
CA HIS A 113 33.57 50.80 -27.00
C HIS A 113 32.58 51.89 -27.41
N ASN A 114 31.39 51.96 -26.80
CA ASN A 114 30.46 53.09 -26.88
C ASN A 114 30.89 54.30 -26.03
N LEU A 115 32.04 54.24 -25.33
CA LEU A 115 32.92 55.41 -25.13
C LEU A 115 33.54 55.87 -26.47
N VAL A 116 32.95 55.48 -27.59
CA VAL A 116 32.72 56.32 -28.78
C VAL A 116 32.50 57.81 -28.43
N ASN A 117 31.94 58.17 -27.28
CA ASN A 117 31.93 59.59 -26.84
C ASN A 117 33.35 60.16 -26.66
N GLU A 118 34.31 59.40 -26.13
CA GLU A 118 35.72 59.79 -26.08
C GLU A 118 36.39 59.69 -27.46
N TYR A 119 36.10 58.63 -28.24
CA TYR A 119 36.71 58.41 -29.56
C TYR A 119 36.24 59.41 -30.64
N PHE A 120 34.99 59.89 -30.61
CA PHE A 120 34.48 60.93 -31.51
C PHE A 120 34.73 62.35 -30.99
N SER A 121 34.98 62.54 -29.70
CA SER A 121 35.51 63.82 -29.20
C SER A 121 36.97 64.04 -29.62
N MET A 122 37.70 62.96 -29.96
CA MET A 122 39.11 62.99 -30.34
C MET A 122 39.34 62.94 -31.87
N LYS A 123 38.30 62.68 -32.67
CA LYS A 123 38.40 62.72 -34.13
C LYS A 123 37.72 63.99 -34.65
N GLU A 124 38.53 65.02 -34.88
CA GLU A 124 38.14 66.28 -35.52
C GLU A 124 37.25 65.98 -36.74
N GLY A 125 35.96 66.32 -36.67
CA GLY A 125 35.08 66.25 -37.84
C GLY A 125 33.58 66.03 -37.63
N LEU A 126 33.09 65.55 -36.48
CA LEU A 126 31.64 65.43 -36.27
C LEU A 126 31.02 66.72 -35.71
N THR A 127 29.92 67.16 -36.31
CA THR A 127 29.13 68.26 -35.79
C THR A 127 28.36 67.83 -34.52
N SER A 128 28.05 68.78 -33.64
CA SER A 128 27.30 68.52 -32.40
C SER A 128 25.95 67.83 -32.64
N GLN A 129 25.36 67.99 -33.82
CA GLN A 129 24.07 67.41 -34.19
C GLN A 129 24.19 65.92 -34.55
N GLU A 130 25.27 65.53 -35.23
CA GLU A 130 25.54 64.14 -35.61
C GLU A 130 25.86 63.29 -34.38
N SER A 131 26.64 63.82 -33.44
CA SER A 131 26.95 63.13 -32.18
C SER A 131 25.69 62.88 -31.32
N SER A 132 24.75 63.84 -31.29
CA SER A 132 23.47 63.70 -30.57
C SER A 132 22.55 62.65 -31.22
N ALA A 133 22.53 62.58 -32.55
CA ALA A 133 21.72 61.59 -33.27
C ALA A 133 22.21 60.16 -33.00
N ILE A 134 23.54 59.96 -33.06
CA ILE A 134 24.18 58.66 -32.79
C ILE A 134 23.94 58.19 -31.35
N ASN A 135 24.06 59.08 -30.35
CA ASN A 135 23.77 58.75 -28.95
C ASN A 135 22.29 58.36 -28.72
N THR A 136 21.38 58.97 -29.47
CA THR A 136 19.94 58.69 -29.35
C THR A 136 19.61 57.33 -29.95
N GLU A 137 20.16 57.01 -31.12
CA GLU A 137 20.06 55.69 -31.76
C GLU A 137 20.63 54.57 -30.87
N LEU A 138 21.82 54.77 -30.30
CA LEU A 138 22.47 53.79 -29.42
C LEU A 138 21.66 53.49 -28.16
N LYS A 139 21.12 54.53 -27.49
CA LYS A 139 20.21 54.35 -26.35
C LYS A 139 18.94 53.60 -26.74
N HIS A 140 18.46 53.81 -27.97
CA HIS A 140 17.26 53.14 -28.44
C HIS A 140 17.49 51.64 -28.67
N ILE A 141 18.64 51.28 -29.26
CA ILE A 141 19.05 49.89 -29.51
C ILE A 141 19.22 49.12 -28.19
N ASP A 142 19.86 49.73 -27.18
CA ASP A 142 20.09 49.12 -25.87
C ASP A 142 18.76 48.82 -25.14
N ARG A 143 17.81 49.76 -25.19
CA ARG A 143 16.45 49.56 -24.66
C ARG A 143 15.69 48.43 -25.36
N ILE A 144 15.79 48.35 -26.69
CA ILE A 144 15.11 47.30 -27.47
C ILE A 144 15.67 45.93 -27.11
N SER A 145 16.99 45.81 -26.98
CA SER A 145 17.64 44.55 -26.63
C SER A 145 17.28 44.07 -25.22
N TYR A 146 17.27 44.97 -24.23
CA TYR A 146 16.88 44.63 -22.86
C TYR A 146 15.39 44.23 -22.76
N ALA A 147 14.50 44.94 -23.44
CA ALA A 147 13.08 44.62 -23.46
C ALA A 147 12.81 43.23 -24.09
N ALA A 148 13.54 42.89 -25.16
CA ALA A 148 13.42 41.57 -25.80
C ALA A 148 13.86 40.43 -24.88
N VAL A 149 14.92 40.62 -24.09
CA VAL A 149 15.39 39.62 -23.11
C VAL A 149 14.38 39.43 -21.97
N LEU A 150 13.77 40.51 -21.49
CA LEU A 150 12.69 40.45 -20.50
C LEU A 150 11.47 39.69 -21.02
N ASP A 151 11.10 39.92 -22.28
CA ASP A 151 9.99 39.22 -22.92
C ASP A 151 10.28 37.72 -23.08
N GLN A 152 11.49 37.35 -23.50
CA GLN A 152 11.92 35.95 -23.59
C GLN A 152 11.88 35.24 -22.23
N ASN A 153 12.34 35.90 -21.16
CA ASN A 153 12.29 35.34 -19.81
C ASN A 153 10.85 35.13 -19.33
N SER A 154 9.95 36.07 -19.65
CA SER A 154 8.51 35.96 -19.36
C SER A 154 7.89 34.77 -20.10
N GLN A 155 8.18 34.61 -21.40
CA GLN A 155 7.72 33.49 -22.21
C GLN A 155 8.22 32.14 -21.66
N LEU A 156 9.49 32.05 -21.30
CA LEU A 156 10.09 30.83 -20.73
C LEU A 156 9.45 30.44 -19.39
N SER A 157 9.18 31.42 -18.52
CA SER A 157 8.49 31.18 -17.25
C SER A 157 7.07 30.64 -17.46
N ASN A 158 6.36 31.17 -18.44
CA ASN A 158 5.01 30.71 -18.79
C ASN A 158 5.03 29.28 -19.36
N GLU A 159 6.03 28.93 -20.17
CA GLU A 159 6.19 27.56 -20.68
C GLU A 159 6.52 26.57 -19.56
N ILE A 160 7.41 26.92 -18.63
CA ILE A 160 7.72 26.08 -17.45
C ILE A 160 6.46 25.81 -16.61
N GLU A 161 5.64 26.84 -16.39
CA GLU A 161 4.39 26.70 -15.64
C GLU A 161 3.38 25.81 -16.39
N LYS A 162 3.30 25.95 -17.71
CA LYS A 162 2.49 25.07 -18.57
C LYS A 162 2.97 23.62 -18.50
N TYR A 163 4.28 23.36 -18.58
CA TYR A 163 4.83 22.01 -18.45
C TYR A 163 4.56 21.38 -17.08
N ARG A 164 4.66 22.17 -16.00
CA ARG A 164 4.32 21.71 -14.64
C ARG A 164 2.86 21.34 -14.50
N ASN A 165 1.95 22.14 -15.06
CA ASN A 165 0.52 22.00 -14.81
C ASN A 165 -0.21 21.11 -15.85
N GLU A 166 0.21 21.09 -17.13
CA GLU A 166 -0.44 20.28 -18.19
C GLU A 166 0.23 18.92 -18.41
N TYR A 167 1.54 18.79 -18.17
CA TYR A 167 2.32 17.60 -18.55
C TYR A 167 2.88 16.81 -17.35
N SER A 168 2.53 17.18 -16.12
CA SER A 168 2.74 16.32 -14.95
C SER A 168 1.77 15.14 -15.04
N THR A 169 2.22 14.07 -15.72
CA THR A 169 1.51 12.78 -15.82
C THR A 169 1.17 12.20 -14.45
N ASP A 170 1.93 12.59 -13.42
CA ASP A 170 1.72 12.18 -12.03
C ASP A 170 0.44 12.79 -11.44
N ASP A 171 0.14 14.07 -11.70
CA ASP A 171 -1.10 14.70 -11.19
C ASP A 171 -2.35 14.15 -11.88
N GLN A 172 -2.24 13.84 -13.18
CA GLN A 172 -3.34 13.18 -13.89
C GLN A 172 -3.57 11.78 -13.33
N LYS A 173 -2.51 11.00 -13.11
CA LYS A 173 -2.61 9.66 -12.53
C LYS A 173 -3.21 9.69 -11.13
N ILE A 174 -2.77 10.61 -10.27
CA ILE A 174 -3.31 10.79 -8.92
C ILE A 174 -4.82 11.10 -8.99
N ASN A 175 -5.23 12.02 -9.86
CA ASN A 175 -6.64 12.35 -10.03
C ASN A 175 -7.50 11.14 -10.50
N TYR A 176 -6.98 10.33 -11.42
CA TYR A 176 -7.69 9.11 -11.87
C TYR A 176 -7.78 8.04 -10.78
N GLU A 177 -6.72 7.86 -9.99
CA GLU A 177 -6.72 6.93 -8.86
C GLU A 177 -7.69 7.41 -7.77
N GLU A 178 -7.71 8.70 -7.45
CA GLU A 178 -8.65 9.29 -6.50
C GLU A 178 -10.11 9.13 -6.93
N GLN A 179 -10.43 9.39 -8.20
CA GLN A 179 -11.78 9.17 -8.74
C GLN A 179 -12.22 7.71 -8.61
N THR A 180 -11.31 6.77 -8.91
CA THR A 180 -11.59 5.33 -8.80
C THR A 180 -11.85 4.93 -7.35
N ILE A 181 -11.03 5.43 -6.41
CA ILE A 181 -11.21 5.21 -4.97
C ILE A 181 -12.57 5.76 -4.51
N TYR A 182 -12.94 6.97 -4.95
CA TYR A 182 -14.21 7.58 -4.58
C TYR A 182 -15.42 6.78 -5.08
N LEU A 183 -15.37 6.30 -6.33
CA LEU A 183 -16.42 5.44 -6.90
C LEU A 183 -16.53 4.11 -6.13
N LEU A 184 -15.40 3.48 -5.77
CA LEU A 184 -15.40 2.25 -4.98
C LEU A 184 -15.97 2.46 -3.57
N LEU A 185 -15.65 3.60 -2.93
CA LEU A 185 -16.21 3.96 -1.64
C LEU A 185 -17.72 4.20 -1.71
N GLN A 186 -18.20 4.93 -2.72
CA GLN A 186 -19.64 5.11 -2.94
C GLN A 186 -20.35 3.79 -3.22
N ALA A 187 -19.79 2.94 -4.08
CA ALA A 187 -20.37 1.63 -4.39
C ALA A 187 -20.47 0.77 -3.12
N ASN A 188 -19.43 0.74 -2.29
CA ASN A 188 -19.46 0.03 -1.00
C ASN A 188 -20.51 0.61 -0.04
N HIS A 189 -20.61 1.95 0.04
CA HIS A 189 -21.63 2.61 0.85
C HIS A 189 -23.05 2.22 0.38
N PHE A 190 -23.31 2.24 -0.93
CA PHE A 190 -24.58 1.83 -1.51
C PHE A 190 -24.89 0.34 -1.27
N LEU A 191 -23.90 -0.54 -1.41
CA LEU A 191 -24.04 -1.96 -1.12
C LEU A 191 -24.44 -2.22 0.34
N LYS A 192 -23.88 -1.46 1.29
CA LYS A 192 -24.24 -1.54 2.71
C LYS A 192 -25.71 -1.18 2.94
N TRP A 193 -26.22 -0.14 2.27
CA TRP A 193 -27.63 0.23 2.35
C TRP A 193 -28.56 -0.86 1.81
N ILE A 194 -28.21 -1.46 0.66
CA ILE A 194 -28.95 -2.61 0.11
C ILE A 194 -28.94 -3.77 1.10
N TYR A 195 -27.79 -4.08 1.70
CA TYR A 195 -27.68 -5.14 2.69
C TYR A 195 -28.61 -4.90 3.90
N PHE A 196 -28.62 -3.68 4.47
CA PHE A 196 -29.52 -3.35 5.58
C PHE A 196 -30.99 -3.43 5.18
N PHE A 197 -31.35 -3.02 3.97
CA PHE A 197 -32.72 -3.14 3.46
C PHE A 197 -33.15 -4.61 3.35
N CYS A 198 -32.30 -5.46 2.74
CA CYS A 198 -32.53 -6.90 2.67
C CYS A 198 -32.60 -7.55 4.06
N PHE A 199 -31.80 -7.07 5.02
CA PHE A 199 -31.82 -7.55 6.41
C PHE A 199 -33.15 -7.27 7.10
N ILE A 200 -33.73 -6.08 6.91
CA ILE A 200 -35.05 -5.74 7.45
C ILE A 200 -36.15 -6.63 6.85
N ILE A 201 -36.13 -6.82 5.53
CA ILE A 201 -37.07 -7.74 4.86
C ILE A 201 -36.93 -9.15 5.43
N PHE A 202 -35.69 -9.62 5.58
CA PHE A 202 -35.42 -10.94 6.15
C PHE A 202 -35.96 -11.08 7.59
N LEU A 203 -35.73 -10.07 8.44
CA LEU A 203 -36.27 -10.04 9.80
C LEU A 203 -37.79 -10.13 9.83
N TYR A 204 -38.46 -9.40 8.94
CA TYR A 204 -39.91 -9.46 8.79
C TYR A 204 -40.39 -10.89 8.45
N PHE A 205 -39.74 -11.55 7.48
CA PHE A 205 -40.05 -12.94 7.14
C PHE A 205 -39.76 -13.92 8.29
N LEU A 206 -38.63 -13.75 8.99
CA LEU A 206 -38.24 -14.57 10.13
C LEU A 206 -39.26 -14.47 11.28
N TYR A 207 -39.81 -13.28 11.50
CA TYR A 207 -40.84 -13.04 12.50
C TYR A 207 -42.15 -13.76 12.15
N TYR A 208 -42.67 -13.56 10.94
CA TYR A 208 -43.94 -14.14 10.50
C TYR A 208 -43.93 -15.66 10.31
N THR A 209 -42.76 -16.26 10.07
CA THR A 209 -42.68 -17.71 9.86
C THR A 209 -42.82 -18.46 11.20
N THR A 210 -43.92 -19.18 11.39
CA THR A 210 -44.17 -19.99 12.60
C THR A 210 -43.49 -21.36 12.59
N LYS A 211 -42.98 -21.80 11.44
CA LYS A 211 -42.41 -23.15 11.25
C LYS A 211 -41.09 -23.40 12.00
N TYR A 212 -40.37 -22.35 12.38
CA TYR A 212 -39.07 -22.47 13.03
C TYR A 212 -39.16 -22.25 14.53
N SER A 213 -38.45 -23.09 15.30
CA SER A 213 -38.29 -22.88 16.73
C SER A 213 -37.53 -21.58 17.00
N ILE A 214 -37.79 -20.97 18.16
CA ILE A 214 -37.16 -19.70 18.56
C ILE A 214 -35.63 -19.76 18.52
N TYR A 215 -35.05 -20.91 18.85
CA TYR A 215 -33.60 -21.14 18.81
C TYR A 215 -33.03 -21.04 17.38
N VAL A 216 -33.70 -21.64 16.39
CA VAL A 216 -33.28 -21.57 14.98
C VAL A 216 -33.35 -20.12 14.48
N LYS A 217 -34.35 -19.35 14.91
CA LYS A 217 -34.47 -17.92 14.58
C LYS A 217 -33.30 -17.11 15.15
N ILE A 218 -32.91 -17.36 16.41
CA ILE A 218 -31.77 -16.70 17.06
C ILE A 218 -30.46 -17.03 16.32
N VAL A 219 -30.24 -18.30 15.97
CA VAL A 219 -29.03 -18.71 15.23
C VAL A 219 -28.95 -18.03 13.86
N LEU A 220 -30.05 -18.04 13.09
CA LEU A 220 -30.10 -17.36 11.78
C LEU A 220 -29.84 -15.86 11.90
N PHE A 221 -30.41 -15.21 12.92
CA PHE A 221 -30.14 -13.81 13.20
C PHE A 221 -28.66 -13.53 13.46
N ILE A 222 -28.03 -14.33 14.34
CA ILE A 222 -26.60 -14.19 14.67
C ILE A 222 -25.73 -14.38 13.42
N VAL A 223 -26.01 -15.40 12.60
CA VAL A 223 -25.27 -15.67 11.36
C VAL A 223 -25.33 -14.48 10.41
N ILE A 224 -26.51 -13.87 10.25
CA ILE A 224 -26.67 -12.73 9.33
C ILE A 224 -26.02 -11.47 9.90
N VAL A 225 -26.11 -11.21 11.20
CA VAL A 225 -25.42 -10.06 11.83
C VAL A 225 -23.90 -10.19 11.73
N ILE A 226 -23.38 -11.41 11.82
CA ILE A 226 -21.95 -11.70 11.67
C ILE A 226 -21.49 -11.63 10.20
N TYR A 227 -22.39 -11.87 9.24
CA TYR A 227 -22.10 -11.89 7.80
C TYR A 227 -21.22 -10.72 7.28
N PRO A 228 -21.52 -9.43 7.54
CA PRO A 228 -20.70 -8.32 7.04
C PRO A 228 -19.26 -8.32 7.56
N PHE A 229 -19.00 -8.95 8.71
CA PHE A 229 -17.65 -9.07 9.26
C PHE A 229 -16.87 -10.25 8.67
N VAL A 230 -17.59 -11.30 8.26
CA VAL A 230 -17.00 -12.54 7.77
C VAL A 230 -16.89 -12.57 6.23
N ILE A 231 -17.69 -11.78 5.52
CA ILE A 231 -17.70 -11.81 4.05
C ILE A 231 -16.38 -11.32 3.44
N TYR A 232 -15.78 -10.25 3.96
CA TYR A 232 -14.50 -9.71 3.46
C TYR A 232 -13.34 -10.73 3.51
N PRO A 233 -13.07 -11.42 4.64
CA PRO A 233 -12.02 -12.42 4.66
C PRO A 233 -12.33 -13.64 3.79
N ILE A 234 -13.61 -14.00 3.61
CA ILE A 234 -14.02 -15.07 2.68
C ILE A 234 -13.79 -14.65 1.23
N GLU A 235 -14.21 -13.44 0.85
CA GLU A 235 -14.03 -12.87 -0.49
C GLU A 235 -12.55 -12.85 -0.86
N ARG A 236 -11.68 -12.35 0.03
CA ARG A 236 -10.24 -12.34 -0.20
C ARG A 236 -9.69 -13.74 -0.44
N ARG A 237 -10.10 -14.73 0.36
CA ARG A 237 -9.68 -16.12 0.17
C ARG A 237 -10.20 -16.72 -1.14
N LEU A 238 -11.43 -16.40 -1.53
CA LEU A 238 -11.99 -16.83 -2.81
C LEU A 238 -11.24 -16.20 -3.98
N TYR A 239 -10.95 -14.91 -3.90
CA TYR A 239 -10.18 -14.19 -4.91
C TYR A 239 -8.78 -14.78 -5.07
N ASP A 240 -8.07 -15.01 -3.96
CA ASP A 240 -6.75 -15.65 -3.96
C ASP A 240 -6.82 -17.08 -4.54
N PHE A 241 -7.86 -17.83 -4.19
CA PHE A 241 -8.11 -19.17 -4.73
C PHE A 241 -8.41 -19.17 -6.23
N PHE A 242 -9.23 -18.24 -6.73
CA PHE A 242 -9.52 -18.10 -8.15
C PHE A 242 -8.28 -17.66 -8.94
N ASN A 243 -7.50 -16.73 -8.41
CA ASN A 243 -6.23 -16.33 -9.02
C ASN A 243 -5.23 -17.49 -9.04
N TYR A 244 -5.17 -18.27 -7.97
CA TYR A 244 -4.36 -19.49 -7.93
C TYR A 244 -4.80 -20.49 -9.02
N ILE A 245 -6.09 -20.79 -9.16
CA ILE A 245 -6.61 -21.66 -10.23
C ILE A 245 -6.30 -21.07 -11.61
N ARG A 246 -6.51 -19.76 -11.79
CA ARG A 246 -6.25 -19.06 -13.05
C ARG A 246 -4.77 -19.16 -13.44
N SER A 247 -3.85 -19.06 -12.47
CA SER A 247 -2.41 -19.21 -12.71
C SER A 247 -2.01 -20.60 -13.20
N PHE A 248 -2.78 -21.64 -12.83
CA PHE A 248 -2.60 -23.00 -13.35
C PHE A 248 -3.15 -23.16 -14.77
N LEU A 249 -4.22 -22.42 -15.14
CA LEU A 249 -4.86 -22.52 -16.45
C LEU A 249 -4.17 -21.68 -17.53
N TYR A 250 -3.56 -20.56 -17.17
CA TYR A 250 -2.83 -19.68 -18.08
C TYR A 250 -1.46 -19.35 -17.49
N PRO A 251 -0.44 -20.20 -17.71
CA PRO A 251 0.94 -19.87 -17.40
C PRO A 251 1.46 -18.89 -18.46
N LEU A 252 1.29 -17.59 -18.25
CA LEU A 252 1.88 -16.50 -19.03
C LEU A 252 2.45 -15.45 -18.09
#